data_AF-A0A7X5N2Q2-F1
#
_entry.id   AF-A0A7X5N2Q2-F1
#
_cell.length_a   1.000
_cell.length_b   1.000
_cell.length_c   1.000
_cell.angle_alpha   90.00
_cell.angle_beta   90.00
_cell.angle_gamma   90.00
#
_symmetry.space_group_name_H-M   'P 1'
#
loop_
_entity.id
_entity.type
_entity.pdbx_description
1 polymer ?
#
loop_
_entity_poly.entity_id
_entity_poly.type
_entity_poly.pdbx_seq_one_letter_code
_entity_poly.pdbx_strand_id
1 'polypeptide(L)'
;MQTSNLEATRQSKLGMVLRVTSGNFLEQFDFFLFGFYATQIAAVFFPASNEFASLMMTFAVFGAGFLMRPLGAVILGAYIDDVGRRKGLIVTLAIMASGTVLIVLVPGYASIGLWAP
;
A
#
# COMPACT_ATOMS: atom_id res chain seq x y z
N MET A 1 17.14 7.73 50.47
CA MET A 1 16.88 8.56 49.27
C MET A 1 16.55 7.63 48.12
N GLN A 2 15.27 7.32 48.00
CA GLN A 2 14.68 6.44 47.00
C GLN A 2 13.78 7.32 46.11
N THR A 3 13.55 6.90 44.87
CA THR A 3 12.61 7.45 43.86
C THR A 3 13.15 8.53 42.91
N SER A 4 14.01 8.15 41.98
CA SER A 4 13.96 8.69 40.61
C SER A 4 14.32 7.56 39.64
N ASN A 5 13.68 7.51 38.46
CA ASN A 5 13.99 6.60 37.34
C ASN A 5 13.24 5.26 37.22
N LEU A 6 11.92 5.24 37.40
CA LEU A 6 11.09 4.20 36.76
C LEU A 6 9.80 4.80 36.16
N GLU A 7 9.91 5.92 35.45
CA GLU A 7 8.90 6.31 34.45
C GLU A 7 9.04 5.41 33.22
N ALA A 8 8.76 4.11 33.40
CA ALA A 8 8.54 3.21 32.29
C ALA A 8 7.33 3.76 31.53
N THR A 9 7.60 4.38 30.39
CA THR A 9 6.62 5.00 29.51
C THR A 9 5.52 3.99 29.19
N ARG A 10 4.40 4.07 29.90
CA ARG A 10 3.19 3.29 29.64
C ARG A 10 2.60 3.82 28.34
N GLN A 11 3.21 3.52 27.20
CA GLN A 11 2.59 3.78 25.90
C GLN A 11 1.20 3.17 25.95
N SER A 12 0.17 4.01 25.87
CA SER A 12 -1.22 3.58 26.01
C SER A 12 -1.49 2.49 24.97
N LYS A 13 -1.82 1.27 25.41
CA LYS A 13 -2.10 0.12 24.54
C LYS A 13 -3.14 0.48 23.46
N LEU A 14 -4.10 1.34 23.80
CA LEU A 14 -5.09 1.90 22.86
C LEU A 14 -4.43 2.68 21.72
N GLY A 15 -3.44 3.53 22.01
CA GLY A 15 -2.73 4.31 21.00
C GLY A 15 -1.92 3.43 20.03
N MET A 16 -1.39 2.30 20.50
CA MET A 16 -0.75 1.32 19.61
C MET A 16 -1.76 0.60 18.72
N VAL A 17 -2.89 0.15 19.27
CA VAL A 17 -3.95 -0.50 18.49
C VAL A 17 -4.47 0.45 17.41
N LEU A 18 -4.79 1.70 17.77
CA LEU A 18 -5.26 2.69 16.79
C LEU A 18 -4.25 2.88 15.66
N ARG A 19 -2.95 3.01 15.97
CA ARG A 19 -1.91 3.15 14.94
C ARG A 19 -1.83 1.96 13.98
N VAL A 20 -1.88 0.74 14.51
CA VAL A 20 -1.83 -0.48 13.69
C VAL A 20 -3.09 -0.62 12.84
N THR A 21 -4.27 -0.41 13.44
CA THR A 21 -5.55 -0.49 12.74
C THR A 21 -5.67 0.59 11.67
N SER A 22 -5.23 1.82 11.92
CA SER A 22 -5.24 2.89 10.92
C SER A 22 -4.38 2.54 9.70
N GLY A 23 -3.20 1.95 9.89
CA GLY A 23 -2.36 1.48 8.78
C GLY A 23 -3.05 0.42 7.94
N ASN A 24 -3.59 -0.62 8.59
CA ASN A 24 -4.33 -1.68 7.92
C ASN A 24 -5.61 -1.17 7.23
N PHE A 25 -6.28 -0.17 7.82
CA PHE A 25 -7.44 0.47 7.21
C PHE A 25 -7.06 1.22 5.93
N LEU A 26 -5.96 1.97 5.93
CA LEU A 26 -5.49 2.69 4.75
C LEU A 26 -5.15 1.74 3.60
N GLU A 27 -4.50 0.62 3.89
CA GLU A 27 -4.25 -0.43 2.89
C GLU A 27 -5.55 -0.92 2.27
N GLN A 28 -6.51 -1.30 3.12
CA GLN A 28 -7.76 -1.87 2.66
C GLN A 28 -8.60 -0.83 1.90
N PHE A 29 -8.54 0.43 2.32
CA PHE A 29 -9.19 1.55 1.64
C PHE A 29 -8.67 1.72 0.21
N ASP A 30 -7.35 1.66 -0.01
CA ASP A 30 -6.75 1.77 -1.35
C ASP A 30 -7.21 0.62 -2.27
N PHE A 31 -7.23 -0.62 -1.77
CA PHE A 31 -7.75 -1.76 -2.53
C PHE A 31 -9.23 -1.59 -2.91
N PHE A 32 -10.05 -1.07 -2.00
CA PHE A 32 -11.44 -0.78 -2.31
C PHE A 32 -11.58 0.34 -3.35
N LEU A 33 -10.75 1.38 -3.25
CA LEU A 33 -10.77 2.51 -4.17
C LEU A 33 -10.39 2.07 -5.58
N PHE A 34 -9.34 1.24 -5.72
CA PHE A 34 -8.95 0.65 -7.00
C PHE A 34 -10.10 -0.15 -7.63
N GLY A 35 -10.76 -1.01 -6.85
CA GLY A 35 -11.90 -1.81 -7.34
C GLY A 35 -13.08 -0.94 -7.75
N PHE A 36 -13.38 0.12 -6.99
CA PHE A 36 -14.45 1.07 -7.31
C PHE A 36 -14.18 1.84 -8.60
N TYR A 37 -12.93 2.26 -8.83
CA TYR A 37 -12.50 2.99 -10.01
C TYR A 37 -11.98 2.10 -11.15
N ALA A 38 -12.16 0.78 -11.07
CA ALA A 38 -11.57 -0.16 -12.02
C ALA A 38 -11.99 0.13 -13.47
N THR A 39 -13.24 0.55 -13.70
CA THR A 39 -13.74 0.87 -15.05
C THR A 39 -13.09 2.13 -15.61
N GLN A 40 -12.89 3.17 -14.79
CA GLN A 40 -12.21 4.40 -15.20
C GLN A 40 -10.71 4.15 -15.41
N ILE A 41 -10.07 3.37 -14.54
CA ILE A 41 -8.66 2.96 -14.68
C ILE A 41 -8.49 2.17 -15.98
N ALA A 42 -9.39 1.23 -16.27
CA ALA A 42 -9.38 0.45 -17.51
C ALA A 42 -9.42 1.36 -18.75
N ALA A 43 -10.35 2.31 -18.78
CA ALA A 43 -10.49 3.23 -19.90
C ALA A 43 -9.27 4.14 -20.13
N VAL A 44 -8.55 4.52 -19.05
CA VAL A 44 -7.43 5.47 -19.11
C VAL A 44 -6.07 4.79 -19.32
N PHE A 45 -5.86 3.60 -18.75
CA PHE A 45 -4.56 2.91 -18.76
C PHE A 45 -4.52 1.71 -19.72
N PHE A 46 -5.65 1.07 -19.98
CA PHE A 46 -5.75 -0.10 -20.86
C PHE A 46 -6.74 0.13 -22.00
N PRO A 47 -6.53 1.12 -22.90
CA PRO A 47 -7.40 1.30 -24.05
C PRO A 47 -7.29 0.09 -25.00
N ALA A 48 -8.23 -0.84 -24.88
CA ALA A 48 -8.33 -2.02 -25.72
C ALA A 48 -9.44 -1.83 -26.77
N SER A 49 -9.38 -2.61 -27.86
CA SER A 49 -10.45 -2.64 -28.86
C SER A 49 -11.78 -3.17 -28.32
N ASN A 50 -11.78 -3.80 -27.15
CA ASN A 50 -12.95 -4.33 -26.46
C ASN A 50 -12.90 -3.95 -24.96
N GLU A 51 -13.98 -3.35 -24.46
CA GLU A 51 -14.16 -2.94 -23.07
C GLU A 51 -13.97 -4.10 -22.08
N PHE A 52 -14.40 -5.32 -22.46
CA PHE A 52 -14.22 -6.51 -21.63
C PHE A 52 -12.74 -6.86 -21.42
N ALA A 53 -11.92 -6.74 -22.47
CA ALA A 53 -10.49 -7.04 -22.40
C ALA A 53 -9.75 -6.02 -21.52
N SER A 54 -10.14 -4.74 -21.62
CA SER A 54 -9.60 -3.66 -20.79
C SER A 54 -9.87 -3.90 -19.30
N LEU A 55 -11.12 -4.23 -18.94
CA LEU A 55 -11.50 -4.51 -17.55
C LEU A 55 -10.80 -5.77 -17.01
N MET A 56 -10.64 -6.80 -17.84
CA MET A 56 -9.89 -8.01 -17.49
C MET A 56 -8.42 -7.71 -17.17
N MET A 57 -7.76 -6.84 -17.94
CA MET A 57 -6.38 -6.41 -17.67
C MET A 57 -6.30 -5.64 -16.35
N THR A 58 -7.23 -4.73 -16.08
CA THR A 58 -7.29 -4.02 -14.80
C THR A 58 -7.46 -4.98 -13.62
N PHE A 59 -8.32 -5.99 -13.74
CA PHE A 59 -8.45 -7.02 -12.70
C PHE A 59 -7.24 -7.94 -12.61
N ALA A 60 -6.50 -8.18 -13.70
CA ALA A 60 -5.24 -8.91 -13.65
C ALA A 60 -4.19 -8.13 -12.84
N VAL A 61 -4.11 -6.81 -13.03
CA VAL A 61 -3.26 -5.92 -12.20
C VAL A 61 -3.71 -5.92 -10.75
N PHE A 62 -5.02 -5.85 -10.49
CA PHE A 62 -5.58 -5.99 -9.14
C PHE A 62 -5.16 -7.31 -8.49
N GLY A 63 -5.27 -8.43 -9.24
CA GLY A 63 -4.84 -9.76 -8.83
C GLY A 63 -3.35 -9.83 -8.53
N ALA A 64 -2.51 -9.22 -9.36
CA ALA A 64 -1.07 -9.13 -9.13
C ALA A 64 -0.75 -8.38 -7.81
N GLY A 65 -1.54 -7.37 -7.46
CA GLY A 65 -1.45 -6.68 -6.17
C GLY A 65 -1.60 -7.60 -4.95
N PHE A 66 -2.38 -8.69 -5.05
CA PHE A 66 -2.47 -9.69 -3.97
C PHE A 66 -1.19 -10.49 -3.79
N LEU A 67 -0.46 -10.77 -4.86
CA LEU A 67 0.84 -11.47 -4.80
C LEU A 67 1.95 -10.59 -4.22
N MET A 68 1.83 -9.27 -4.38
CA MET A 68 2.79 -8.31 -3.83
C MET A 68 2.80 -8.31 -2.29
N ARG A 69 1.70 -8.69 -1.63
CA ARG A 69 1.65 -8.78 -0.16
C ARG A 69 2.59 -9.89 0.39
N PRO A 70 2.48 -11.16 -0.04
CA PRO A 70 3.48 -12.20 0.31
C PRO A 70 4.90 -11.81 -0.08
N LEU A 71 5.09 -11.24 -1.27
CA LEU A 71 6.42 -10.85 -1.73
C LEU A 71 7.04 -9.78 -0.83
N GLY A 72 6.26 -8.75 -0.48
CA GLY A 72 6.66 -7.72 0.46
C GLY A 72 6.94 -8.29 1.84
N ALA A 73 6.13 -9.25 2.32
CA ALA A 73 6.36 -9.91 3.60
C ALA A 73 7.68 -10.72 3.61
N VAL A 74 8.05 -11.37 2.51
CA VAL A 74 9.33 -12.11 2.42
C VAL A 74 10.52 -11.15 2.37
N ILE A 75 10.44 -10.10 1.55
CA ILE A 75 11.56 -9.16 1.35
C ILE A 75 11.76 -8.26 2.57
N LEU A 76 10.68 -7.64 3.05
CA LEU A 76 10.74 -6.70 4.17
C LEU A 76 10.63 -7.39 5.53
N GLY A 77 10.04 -8.58 5.63
CA GLY A 77 9.88 -9.28 6.90
C GLY A 77 11.21 -9.57 7.58
N ALA A 78 12.15 -10.19 6.85
CA ALA A 78 13.49 -10.46 7.37
C ALA A 78 14.23 -9.18 7.78
N TYR A 79 14.08 -8.10 7.01
CA TYR A 79 14.68 -6.80 7.33
C TYR A 79 14.04 -6.14 8.58
N ILE A 80 12.72 -6.25 8.74
CA ILE A 80 11.97 -5.69 9.87
C ILE A 80 12.27 -6.46 11.17
N ASP A 81 12.51 -7.77 11.07
CA ASP A 81 12.85 -8.61 12.21
C ASP A 81 14.16 -8.17 12.87
N ASP A 82 15.16 -7.72 12.10
CA ASP A 82 16.44 -7.20 12.60
C ASP A 82 16.36 -5.75 13.12
N VAL A 83 15.61 -4.88 12.42
CA VAL A 83 15.57 -3.44 12.72
C VAL A 83 14.54 -3.08 13.80
N GLY A 84 13.60 -3.99 14.08
CA GLY A 84 12.59 -3.89 15.12
C GLY A 84 11.25 -3.34 14.65
N ARG A 85 10.18 -3.86 15.29
CA ARG A 85 8.76 -3.71 14.91
C ARG A 85 8.27 -2.27 14.67
N ARG A 86 8.71 -1.31 15.50
CA ARG A 86 8.28 0.10 15.38
C ARG A 86 8.89 0.79 14.16
N LYS A 87 10.18 0.54 13.89
CA LYS A 87 10.87 1.10 12.73
C LYS A 87 10.35 0.45 11.45
N GLY A 88 10.11 -0.86 11.49
CA GLY A 88 9.48 -1.58 10.40
C GLY A 88 8.13 -0.99 9.99
N LEU A 89 7.23 -0.76 10.95
CA LEU A 89 5.93 -0.13 10.67
C LEU A 89 6.06 1.22 9.94
N ILE A 90 7.02 2.06 10.34
CA ILE A 90 7.24 3.37 9.70
C ILE A 90 7.76 3.19 8.27
N VAL A 91 8.69 2.27 8.04
CA VAL A 91 9.22 1.96 6.70
C VAL A 91 8.11 1.46 5.79
N THR A 92 7.26 0.54 6.25
CA THR A 92 6.15 0.02 5.45
C THR A 92 5.16 1.13 5.08
N LEU A 93 4.80 1.99 6.04
CA LEU A 93 3.92 3.13 5.78
C LEU A 93 4.56 4.15 4.81
N ALA A 94 5.86 4.39 4.90
CA ALA A 94 6.58 5.26 3.98
C ALA A 94 6.61 4.70 2.56
N ILE A 95 6.84 3.40 2.40
CA ILE A 95 6.79 2.72 1.09
C ILE A 95 5.38 2.82 0.49
N MET A 96 4.33 2.57 1.27
CA MET A 96 2.94 2.72 0.79
C MET A 96 2.62 4.15 0.36
N ALA A 97 2.99 5.15 1.17
CA ALA A 97 2.80 6.56 0.82
C ALA A 97 3.57 6.93 -0.46
N SER A 98 4.78 6.39 -0.64
CA SER A 98 5.54 6.61 -1.88
C SER A 98 4.87 5.98 -3.09
N GLY A 99 4.31 4.77 -2.96
CA GLY A 99 3.61 4.07 -4.04
C GLY A 99 2.35 4.82 -4.48
N THR A 100 1.56 5.31 -3.54
CA THR A 100 0.37 6.11 -3.84
C THR A 100 0.71 7.44 -4.50
N VAL A 101 1.78 8.12 -4.05
CA VAL A 101 2.27 9.34 -4.72
C VAL A 101 2.74 9.03 -6.15
N LEU A 102 3.44 7.92 -6.36
CA LEU A 102 3.85 7.49 -7.69
C LEU A 102 2.64 7.25 -8.60
N ILE A 103 1.60 6.56 -8.14
CA ILE A 103 0.36 6.34 -8.91
C ILE A 103 -0.27 7.67 -9.35
N VAL A 104 -0.31 8.67 -8.46
CA VAL A 104 -0.85 10.01 -8.79
C VAL A 104 0.01 10.75 -9.82
N LEU A 105 1.33 10.52 -9.82
CA LEU A 105 2.27 11.15 -10.74
C LEU A 105 2.38 10.42 -12.09
N VAL A 106 1.89 9.19 -12.22
CA VAL A 106 1.92 8.44 -13.49
C VAL A 106 0.94 9.10 -14.47
N PRO A 107 1.41 9.62 -15.60
CA PRO A 107 0.54 10.15 -16.64
C PRO A 107 -0.32 9.04 -17.27
N GLY A 108 -1.54 9.35 -17.69
CA GLY A 108 -2.38 8.38 -18.42
C GLY A 108 -1.80 7.97 -19.78
N TYR A 109 -2.42 6.98 -20.43
CA TYR A 109 -1.99 6.43 -21.73
C TYR A 109 -1.79 7.49 -22.82
N ALA A 110 -2.51 8.61 -22.72
CA ALA A 110 -2.38 9.77 -23.60
C ALA A 110 -0.98 10.44 -23.57
N SER A 111 -0.18 10.27 -22.51
CA SER A 111 1.14 10.92 -22.38
C SER A 111 2.33 9.95 -22.49
N ILE A 112 2.16 8.65 -22.23
CA ILE A 112 3.27 7.66 -22.25
C ILE A 112 3.08 6.48 -23.22
N GLY A 113 1.94 6.37 -23.91
CA GLY A 113 1.71 5.33 -24.92
C GLY A 113 1.94 3.91 -24.37
N LEU A 114 2.69 3.06 -25.09
CA LEU A 114 3.02 1.67 -24.72
C LEU A 114 3.81 1.50 -23.40
N TRP A 115 4.28 2.59 -22.79
CA TRP A 115 4.94 2.60 -21.47
C TRP A 115 3.98 2.93 -20.32
N ALA A 116 2.72 3.24 -20.62
CA ALA A 116 1.69 3.28 -19.60
C ALA A 116 1.48 1.84 -19.07
N PRO A 117 1.69 1.59 -17.77
CA PRO A 117 1.58 0.27 -17.17
C PRO A 117 0.14 -0.27 -17.17
#